data_AF-A0A3D3GIS1-F1
#
_entry.id   AF-A0A3D3GIS1-F1
#
_cell.length_a   1.000
_cell.length_b   1.000
_cell.length_c   1.000
_cell.angle_alpha   90.00
_cell.angle_beta   90.00
_cell.angle_gamma   90.00
#
_symmetry.space_group_name_H-M   'P 1'
#
loop_
_entity.id
_entity.type
_entity.pdbx_description
1 polymer ?
#
loop_
_entity_poly.entity_id
_entity_poly.type
_entity_poly.pdbx_seq_one_letter_code
_entity_poly.pdbx_strand_id
1 'polypeptide(L)'
;MFERDLRKYFENKIGAAELKQVIDRMLQDEDFDDRDSSFGTEMEVTSEHLVKVCDDILAGKLPPDYAEHIGAELTTSDQFVFEDSEEGERAQEAAFDWDEYDEMYRLNLDTIQKFKVRLLTGEDLFTDEDLFAQE
;
A
#
# COMPACT_ATOMS: atom_id res chain seq x y z
N MET A 1 -8.33 5.70 -11.90
CA MET A 1 -8.99 4.41 -12.16
C MET A 1 -8.47 3.41 -11.16
N PHE A 2 -7.16 3.41 -10.93
CA PHE A 2 -6.53 2.63 -9.90
C PHE A 2 -7.03 3.05 -8.51
N GLU A 3 -7.09 4.36 -8.22
CA GLU A 3 -7.71 4.92 -6.99
C GLU A 3 -9.05 4.25 -6.64
N ARG A 4 -9.97 4.25 -7.60
CA ARG A 4 -11.33 3.69 -7.47
C ARG A 4 -11.31 2.20 -7.16
N ASP A 5 -10.45 1.45 -7.83
CA ASP A 5 -10.39 0.00 -7.67
C ASP A 5 -9.62 -0.39 -6.40
N LEU A 6 -8.63 0.41 -5.97
CA LEU A 6 -7.99 0.30 -4.65
C LEU A 6 -8.99 0.56 -3.52
N ARG A 7 -9.82 1.61 -3.64
CA ARG A 7 -10.94 1.84 -2.70
C ARG A 7 -11.88 0.65 -2.64
N LYS A 8 -12.32 0.12 -3.78
CA LYS A 8 -13.17 -1.09 -3.80
C LYS A 8 -12.50 -2.28 -3.13
N TYR A 9 -11.18 -2.41 -3.27
CA TYR A 9 -10.43 -3.48 -2.65
C TYR A 9 -10.44 -3.34 -1.11
N PHE A 10 -10.23 -2.14 -0.58
CA PHE A 10 -10.33 -1.87 0.86
C PHE A 10 -11.76 -2.03 1.38
N GLU A 11 -12.77 -1.65 0.60
CA GLU A 11 -14.18 -1.88 0.90
C GLU A 11 -14.63 -3.35 0.68
N ASN A 12 -13.71 -4.28 0.37
CA ASN A 12 -13.96 -5.70 0.09
C ASN A 12 -14.96 -5.96 -1.06
N LYS A 13 -15.12 -5.01 -1.98
CA LYS A 13 -15.96 -5.12 -3.19
C LYS A 13 -15.24 -5.85 -4.33
N ILE A 14 -13.91 -5.83 -4.34
CA ILE A 14 -13.08 -6.63 -5.25
C ILE A 14 -11.99 -7.38 -4.47
N GLY A 15 -11.50 -8.49 -5.01
CA GLY A 15 -10.43 -9.29 -4.41
C GLY A 15 -9.03 -8.94 -4.91
N ALA A 16 -8.00 -9.53 -4.28
CA ALA A 16 -6.60 -9.37 -4.68
C ALA A 16 -6.33 -9.72 -6.16
N ALA A 17 -7.02 -10.74 -6.72
CA ALA A 17 -6.85 -11.12 -8.11
C ALA A 17 -7.36 -10.05 -9.10
N GLU A 18 -8.39 -9.28 -8.71
CA GLU A 18 -8.91 -8.17 -9.51
C GLU A 18 -8.02 -6.94 -9.36
N LEU A 19 -7.61 -6.62 -8.13
CA LEU A 19 -6.62 -5.56 -7.87
C LEU A 19 -5.33 -5.81 -8.66
N LYS A 20 -4.87 -7.07 -8.70
CA LYS A 20 -3.69 -7.46 -9.46
C LYS A 20 -3.82 -7.11 -10.94
N GLN A 21 -4.96 -7.42 -11.56
CA GLN A 21 -5.21 -7.11 -12.97
C GLN A 21 -5.23 -5.60 -13.25
N VAL A 22 -5.69 -4.80 -12.30
CA VAL A 22 -5.70 -3.33 -12.40
C VAL A 22 -4.27 -2.80 -12.37
N ILE A 23 -3.46 -3.23 -11.40
CA ILE A 23 -2.04 -2.82 -11.29
C ILE A 23 -1.25 -3.32 -12.51
N ASP A 24 -1.44 -4.58 -12.94
CA ASP A 24 -0.81 -5.12 -14.14
C ASP A 24 -1.11 -4.27 -15.38
N ARG A 25 -2.36 -3.81 -15.53
CA ARG A 25 -2.75 -2.95 -16.65
C ARG A 25 -2.09 -1.58 -16.54
N MET A 26 -2.11 -0.97 -15.36
CA MET A 26 -1.46 0.31 -15.10
C MET A 26 0.02 0.27 -15.47
N LEU A 27 0.72 -0.83 -15.14
CA LEU A 27 2.15 -1.01 -15.48
C LEU A 27 2.43 -1.26 -16.96
N GLN A 28 1.42 -1.65 -17.75
CA GLN A 28 1.57 -1.98 -19.17
C GLN A 28 1.13 -0.85 -20.10
N ASP A 29 0.32 0.09 -19.62
CA ASP A 29 -0.35 1.11 -20.41
C ASP A 29 0.19 2.50 -20.07
N GLU A 30 1.03 3.05 -20.96
CA GLU A 30 1.63 4.39 -20.79
C GLU A 30 0.58 5.52 -20.83
N ASP A 31 -0.60 5.25 -21.41
CA ASP A 31 -1.75 6.17 -21.47
C ASP A 31 -2.79 5.85 -20.39
N PHE A 32 -2.44 5.07 -19.34
CA PHE A 32 -3.34 4.75 -18.25
C PHE A 32 -3.80 6.03 -17.53
N ASP A 33 -5.00 6.49 -17.87
CA ASP A 33 -5.58 7.64 -17.19
C ASP A 33 -6.11 7.20 -15.83
N ASP A 34 -5.31 7.45 -14.82
CA ASP A 34 -5.73 7.29 -13.44
C ASP A 34 -6.76 8.35 -13.02
N ARG A 35 -6.93 9.46 -13.74
CA ARG A 35 -7.76 10.57 -13.28
C ARG A 35 -9.25 10.33 -13.48
N ASP A 36 -9.83 9.50 -12.63
CA ASP A 36 -11.26 9.40 -12.39
C ASP A 36 -11.58 10.09 -11.06
N SER A 37 -11.30 11.41 -11.00
CA SER A 37 -11.46 12.27 -9.82
C SER A 37 -12.92 12.53 -9.41
N SER A 38 -13.85 11.67 -9.84
CA SER A 38 -15.29 11.85 -9.69
C SER A 38 -15.92 10.98 -8.58
N PHE A 39 -15.15 10.27 -7.77
CA PHE A 39 -15.68 9.32 -6.79
C PHE A 39 -15.77 9.86 -5.36
N GLY A 40 -16.80 10.68 -5.11
CA GLY A 40 -17.45 10.77 -3.80
C GLY A 40 -16.63 11.41 -2.67
N THR A 41 -16.91 10.97 -1.45
CA THR A 41 -16.31 11.46 -0.20
C THR A 41 -14.98 10.75 0.06
N GLU A 42 -14.04 11.45 0.69
CA GLU A 42 -12.76 10.91 1.16
C GLU A 42 -12.95 9.55 1.87
N MET A 43 -12.01 8.64 1.65
CA MET A 43 -11.93 7.36 2.34
C MET A 43 -10.84 7.42 3.40
N GLU A 44 -11.22 7.07 4.63
CA GLU A 44 -10.26 6.86 5.70
C GLU A 44 -9.51 5.53 5.52
N VAL A 45 -8.18 5.61 5.46
CA VAL A 45 -7.27 4.47 5.42
C VAL A 45 -6.84 4.15 6.85
N THR A 46 -6.88 2.86 7.18
CA THR A 46 -6.64 2.36 8.54
C THR A 46 -5.52 1.33 8.51
N SER A 47 -4.97 1.00 9.67
CA SER A 47 -3.95 -0.06 9.74
C SER A 47 -4.52 -1.41 9.27
N GLU A 48 -5.80 -1.68 9.50
CA GLU A 48 -6.48 -2.90 9.00
C GLU A 48 -6.46 -3.01 7.46
N HIS A 49 -6.67 -1.89 6.75
CA HIS A 49 -6.61 -1.86 5.29
C HIS A 49 -5.23 -2.25 4.76
N LEU A 50 -4.16 -1.76 5.39
CA LEU A 50 -2.79 -2.07 4.99
C LEU A 50 -2.35 -3.48 5.43
N VAL A 51 -2.79 -3.94 6.61
CA VAL A 51 -2.60 -5.34 7.04
C VAL A 51 -3.20 -6.32 6.04
N LYS A 52 -4.37 -6.00 5.49
CA LYS A 52 -4.99 -6.80 4.43
C LYS A 52 -4.10 -6.91 3.18
N VAL A 53 -3.43 -5.82 2.78
CA VAL A 53 -2.45 -5.84 1.67
C VAL A 53 -1.29 -6.77 2.01
N CYS A 54 -0.71 -6.64 3.20
CA CYS A 54 0.36 -7.53 3.65
C CYS A 54 -0.07 -9.00 3.65
N ASP A 55 -1.28 -9.31 4.12
CA ASP A 55 -1.82 -10.67 4.12
C ASP A 55 -1.97 -11.26 2.72
N ASP A 56 -2.47 -10.47 1.77
CA ASP A 56 -2.62 -10.92 0.38
C ASP A 56 -1.25 -11.08 -0.32
N ILE A 57 -0.24 -10.30 0.05
CA ILE A 57 1.16 -10.49 -0.41
C ILE A 57 1.78 -11.75 0.21
N LEU A 58 1.69 -11.92 1.53
CA LEU A 58 2.24 -13.07 2.25
C LEU A 58 1.59 -14.39 1.84
N ALA A 59 0.31 -14.34 1.43
CA ALA A 59 -0.40 -15.48 0.84
C ALA A 59 -0.05 -15.74 -0.64
N GLY A 60 0.81 -14.93 -1.26
CA GLY A 60 1.23 -15.04 -2.66
C GLY A 60 0.15 -14.65 -3.66
N LYS A 61 -0.87 -13.88 -3.25
CA LYS A 61 -1.93 -13.39 -4.15
C LYS A 61 -1.53 -12.08 -4.85
N LEU A 62 -0.68 -11.29 -4.19
CA LEU A 62 -0.07 -10.08 -4.73
C LEU A 62 1.46 -10.21 -4.68
N PRO A 63 2.19 -9.70 -5.69
CA PRO A 63 3.63 -9.52 -5.63
C PRO A 63 4.04 -8.48 -4.56
N PRO A 64 5.18 -8.63 -3.87
CA PRO A 64 5.63 -7.66 -2.86
C PRO A 64 5.85 -6.23 -3.39
N ASP A 65 6.34 -6.12 -4.61
CA ASP A 65 6.55 -4.86 -5.34
C ASP A 65 5.26 -4.08 -5.57
N TYR A 66 4.09 -4.72 -5.50
CA TYR A 66 2.82 -3.99 -5.60
C TYR A 66 2.52 -3.11 -4.39
N ALA A 67 3.18 -3.35 -3.25
CA ALA A 67 3.05 -2.46 -2.09
C ALA A 67 3.50 -1.04 -2.45
N GLU A 68 4.52 -0.88 -3.29
CA GLU A 68 5.00 0.43 -3.78
C GLU A 68 3.91 1.20 -4.50
N HIS A 69 3.28 0.59 -5.49
CA HIS A 69 2.19 1.23 -6.24
C HIS A 69 1.00 1.59 -5.36
N ILE A 70 0.68 0.73 -4.38
CA ILE A 70 -0.37 1.03 -3.40
C ILE A 70 0.05 2.20 -2.50
N GLY A 71 1.29 2.23 -2.02
CA GLY A 71 1.85 3.32 -1.24
C GLY A 71 1.77 4.65 -1.98
N ALA A 72 2.29 4.68 -3.22
CA ALA A 72 2.26 5.86 -4.10
C ALA A 72 0.84 6.41 -4.31
N GLU A 73 -0.14 5.53 -4.54
CA GLU A 73 -1.54 5.95 -4.69
C GLU A 73 -2.10 6.56 -3.40
N LEU A 74 -1.77 5.96 -2.24
CA LEU A 74 -2.23 6.43 -0.94
C LEU A 74 -1.61 7.76 -0.50
N THR A 75 -0.36 8.04 -0.91
CA THR A 75 0.36 9.27 -0.55
C THR A 75 0.09 10.43 -1.51
N THR A 76 -0.28 10.13 -2.76
CA THR A 76 -0.49 11.16 -3.79
C THR A 76 -1.95 11.52 -4.04
N SER A 77 -2.90 10.65 -3.70
CA SER A 77 -4.33 10.93 -3.86
C SER A 77 -4.91 11.69 -2.67
N ASP A 78 -5.58 12.81 -2.96
CA ASP A 78 -6.38 13.56 -1.98
C ASP A 78 -7.66 12.80 -1.53
N GLN A 79 -7.96 11.63 -2.09
CA GLN A 79 -9.15 10.83 -1.72
C GLN A 79 -8.90 9.84 -0.59
N PHE A 80 -7.64 9.58 -0.26
CA PHE A 80 -7.25 8.73 0.87
C PHE A 80 -6.74 9.60 2.00
N VAL A 81 -7.41 9.54 3.14
CA VAL A 81 -7.05 10.30 4.34
C VAL A 81 -6.71 9.36 5.47
N PHE A 82 -5.84 9.80 6.36
CA PHE A 82 -5.44 9.05 7.56
C PHE A 82 -6.01 9.77 8.80
N GLU A 83 -6.42 9.00 9.80
CA GLU A 83 -6.92 9.56 11.06
C GLU A 83 -5.77 10.24 11.84
N ASP A 84 -6.08 11.33 12.55
CA ASP A 84 -5.17 11.95 13.54
C ASP A 84 -5.16 11.12 14.84
N SER A 85 -4.59 9.92 14.75
CA SER A 85 -4.48 8.94 15.83
C SER A 85 -3.19 8.11 15.70
N GLU A 86 -2.73 7.48 16.78
CA GLU A 86 -1.54 6.60 16.72
C GLU A 86 -1.69 5.45 15.71
N GLU A 87 -2.93 5.03 15.40
CA GLU A 87 -3.18 4.03 14.35
C GLU A 87 -3.12 4.64 12.95
N GLY A 88 -3.68 5.83 12.76
CA GLY A 88 -3.63 6.56 11.51
C GLY A 88 -2.20 6.98 11.15
N GLU A 89 -1.41 7.44 12.12
CA GLU A 89 0.03 7.75 11.94
C GLU A 89 0.80 6.51 11.46
N ARG A 90 0.59 5.34 12.08
CA ARG A 90 1.24 4.09 11.64
C ARG A 90 0.86 3.66 10.24
N ALA A 91 -0.40 3.85 9.86
CA ALA A 91 -0.88 3.56 8.52
C ALA A 91 -0.27 4.54 7.50
N GLN A 92 -0.20 5.83 7.85
CA GLN A 92 0.42 6.86 7.02
C GLN A 92 1.91 6.59 6.81
N GLU A 93 2.67 6.33 7.88
CA GLU A 93 4.09 5.98 7.80
C GLU A 93 4.34 4.74 6.93
N ALA A 94 3.50 3.70 7.05
CA ALA A 94 3.62 2.53 6.18
C ALA A 94 3.35 2.83 4.70
N ALA A 95 2.38 3.70 4.40
CA ALA A 95 2.11 4.12 3.02
C ALA A 95 3.30 4.89 2.44
N PHE A 96 3.90 5.81 3.22
CA PHE A 96 5.11 6.53 2.81
C PHE A 96 6.32 5.60 2.63
N ASP A 97 6.57 4.69 3.57
CA ASP A 97 7.69 3.74 3.46
C ASP A 97 7.53 2.79 2.25
N TRP A 98 6.30 2.51 1.82
CA TRP A 98 6.04 1.74 0.62
C TRP A 98 6.23 2.59 -0.65
N ASP A 99 5.79 3.84 -0.65
CA ASP A 99 5.98 4.77 -1.78
C ASP A 99 7.48 5.05 -2.04
N GLU A 100 8.24 5.36 -0.98
CA GLU A 100 9.68 5.65 -1.05
C GLU A 100 10.56 4.38 -1.05
N TYR A 101 9.99 3.29 -1.55
CA TYR A 101 10.57 1.96 -1.50
C TYR A 101 12.01 1.88 -2.02
N ASP A 102 12.26 2.40 -3.23
CA ASP A 102 13.56 2.29 -3.91
C ASP A 102 14.68 3.07 -3.18
N GLU A 103 14.32 3.89 -2.19
CA GLU A 103 15.26 4.71 -1.42
C GLU A 103 15.49 4.21 0.02
N MET A 104 14.53 3.48 0.62
CA MET A 104 14.60 3.15 2.06
C MET A 104 14.61 1.68 2.41
N TYR A 105 13.79 0.83 1.78
CA TYR A 105 13.61 -0.57 2.20
C TYR A 105 13.78 -1.53 1.03
N ARG A 106 13.92 -2.84 1.26
CA ARG A 106 13.76 -3.89 0.22
C ARG A 106 12.41 -4.63 0.37
N LEU A 107 11.43 -4.52 -0.54
CA LEU A 107 10.06 -5.00 -0.45
C LEU A 107 10.09 -6.44 -0.90
N ASN A 108 10.07 -7.30 0.09
CA ASN A 108 10.11 -8.73 -0.04
C ASN A 108 9.25 -9.33 1.06
N LEU A 109 9.08 -10.64 1.07
CA LEU A 109 8.17 -11.27 2.04
C LEU A 109 8.57 -11.03 3.51
N ASP A 110 9.88 -10.86 3.80
CA ASP A 110 10.37 -10.58 5.15
C ASP A 110 10.01 -9.17 5.61
N THR A 111 10.28 -8.15 4.79
CA THR A 111 9.95 -6.77 5.12
C THR A 111 8.45 -6.52 5.15
N ILE A 112 7.68 -7.16 4.26
CA ILE A 112 6.21 -7.13 4.32
C ILE A 112 5.68 -7.74 5.63
N GLN A 113 6.32 -8.80 6.12
CA GLN A 113 5.98 -9.37 7.42
C GLN A 113 6.29 -8.41 8.57
N LYS A 114 7.37 -7.64 8.49
CA LYS A 114 7.73 -6.59 9.48
C LYS A 114 6.75 -5.42 9.45
N PHE A 115 6.38 -4.93 8.25
CA PHE A 115 5.33 -3.93 8.09
C PHE A 115 4.01 -4.39 8.71
N LYS A 116 3.61 -5.63 8.47
CA LYS A 116 2.40 -6.20 9.10
C LYS A 116 2.47 -6.16 10.62
N VAL A 117 3.63 -6.49 11.21
CA VAL A 117 3.80 -6.42 12.68
C VAL A 117 3.67 -4.98 13.16
N ARG A 118 4.37 -4.03 12.52
CA ARG A 118 4.29 -2.61 12.88
C ARG A 118 2.87 -2.05 12.81
N LEU A 119 2.12 -2.38 11.77
CA LEU A 119 0.71 -1.98 11.63
C LEU A 119 -0.17 -2.57 12.75
N LEU A 120 0.08 -3.82 13.16
CA LEU A 120 -0.71 -4.48 14.21
C LEU A 120 -0.34 -4.06 15.63
N THR A 121 0.94 -3.83 15.92
CA THR A 121 1.44 -3.67 17.31
C THR A 121 2.10 -2.32 17.57
N GLY A 122 2.49 -1.59 16.53
CA GLY A 122 3.33 -0.40 16.61
C GLY A 122 4.82 -0.70 16.83
N GLU A 123 5.22 -1.98 16.86
CA GLU A 123 6.62 -2.35 17.02
C GLU A 123 7.38 -2.26 15.69
N ASP A 124 8.50 -1.53 15.72
CA ASP A 124 9.46 -1.50 14.62
C ASP A 124 10.47 -2.65 14.77
N LEU A 125 10.50 -3.53 13.78
CA LEU A 125 11.38 -4.70 13.72
C LEU A 125 12.37 -4.62 12.55
N PHE A 126 12.48 -3.48 11.88
CA PHE A 126 13.41 -3.30 10.77
C PHE A 126 14.85 -3.22 11.30
N THR A 127 15.78 -3.79 10.54
CA THR A 127 17.21 -3.76 10.79
C THR A 127 17.93 -3.08 9.62
N ASP A 128 19.21 -2.75 9.80
CA ASP A 128 20.04 -2.19 8.73
C ASP A 128 20.09 -3.10 7.48
N GLU A 129 19.85 -4.41 7.62
CA GLU A 129 19.81 -5.37 6.50
C GLU A 129 18.52 -5.26 5.67
N ASP A 130 17.46 -4.69 6.23
CA ASP A 130 16.19 -4.44 5.53
C ASP A 130 16.22 -3.17 4.70
N LEU A 131 17.14 -2.27 5.03
CA LEU A 131 17.35 -1.01 4.34
C LEU A 131 18.21 -1.22 3.09
N PHE A 132 17.97 -0.45 2.04
CA PHE A 132 18.98 -0.34 1.00
C PHE A 132 20.23 0.29 1.62
N ALA A 133 21.36 -0.42 1.56
CA ALA A 133 22.62 0.07 2.10
C ALA A 133 22.94 1.44 1.46
N GLN A 134 22.86 2.51 2.24
CA GLN A 134 23.39 3.81 1.83
C GLN A 134 24.92 3.69 1.83
N GLU A 135 25.50 3.39 0.66
CA GLU A 135 26.94 3.53 0.41
C GLU A 135 27.37 5.00 0.30
#